data_AF-A0A517X002-F1
#
_entry.id   AF-A0A517X002-F1
#
_cell.length_a   1.000
_cell.length_b   1.000
_cell.length_c   1.000
_cell.angle_alpha   90.00
_cell.angle_beta   90.00
_cell.angle_gamma   90.00
#
_symmetry.space_group_name_H-M   'P 1'
#
loop_
_entity.id
_entity.type
_entity.pdbx_description
1 polymer ?
#
loop_
_entity_poly.entity_id
_entity_poly.type
_entity_poly.pdbx_seq_one_letter_code
_entity_poly.pdbx_strand_id
1 'polypeptide(L)'
;MIMILYVALGVILGFVILILLIWFWIKFKLRKFSSHLAEALSNMGGVGVPPLRIELEKNDQLEWTDSAKKKSTTEALESLGYWVAGSFDSYAPVHVKMLGFKNPDLPGFALIYEVDQANAFYLDLVCEMSDGTQITVSTAPDDGMDHPEFSKMIRMDHLNLSDESHVNQLHNRMLEEIAGKTVVDHTDKSFEEVFKKSWARTMDWRIERGGITTEEVMRVSAKEGRTDLSDEEIEMVKQPWKQEISYFIDEQIRKTYLKETNMSGDEWEEMVDRIFIVHERSDVESIISELADTISYSDDFDEDDDLYERTETQLKSLFNSADSIMDGFHRALDLLPADKKYSLHGSTNHPWKGEIYLSPPYDEDEDEDY
;
A
#
# COMPACT_ATOMS: atom_id res chain seq x y z
N MET A 1 40.76 -33.38 32.64
CA MET A 1 39.34 -33.06 32.92
C MET A 1 39.09 -31.55 32.94
N ILE A 2 39.75 -30.78 33.83
CA ILE A 2 39.63 -29.31 33.89
C ILE A 2 40.02 -28.61 32.55
N MET A 3 41.06 -29.08 31.88
CA MET A 3 41.50 -28.52 30.59
C MET A 3 40.46 -28.69 29.45
N ILE A 4 39.75 -29.82 29.43
CA ILE A 4 38.71 -30.10 28.42
C ILE A 4 37.50 -29.19 28.65
N LEU A 5 37.16 -28.93 29.92
CA LEU A 5 36.09 -28.01 30.30
C LEU A 5 36.38 -26.57 29.84
N TYR A 6 37.63 -26.09 29.99
CA TYR A 6 38.02 -24.75 29.53
C TYR A 6 38.01 -24.61 28.01
N VAL A 7 38.41 -25.67 27.28
CA VAL A 7 38.34 -25.67 25.82
C VAL A 7 36.89 -25.67 25.35
N ALA A 8 36.02 -26.50 25.94
CA ALA A 8 34.59 -26.51 25.61
C ALA A 8 33.91 -25.16 25.90
N LEU A 9 34.20 -24.56 27.06
CA LEU A 9 33.66 -23.24 27.43
C LEU A 9 34.15 -22.14 26.46
N GLY A 10 35.40 -22.21 26.01
CA GLY A 10 35.96 -21.27 25.04
C GLY A 10 35.31 -21.36 23.67
N VAL A 11 34.98 -22.58 23.22
CA VAL A 11 34.28 -22.82 21.94
C VAL A 11 32.85 -22.29 22.01
N ILE A 12 32.11 -22.60 23.09
CA ILE A 12 30.74 -22.11 23.29
C ILE A 12 30.72 -20.58 23.33
N LEU A 13 31.64 -19.96 24.07
CA LEU A 13 31.72 -18.50 24.15
C LEU A 13 32.05 -17.88 22.79
N GLY A 14 32.96 -18.51 22.03
CA GLY A 14 33.29 -18.08 20.67
C GLY A 14 32.09 -18.13 19.72
N PHE A 15 31.31 -19.21 19.80
CA PHE A 15 30.11 -19.40 18.97
C PHE A 15 29.00 -18.40 19.32
N VAL A 16 28.76 -18.13 20.60
CA VAL A 16 27.81 -17.11 21.06
C VAL A 16 28.24 -15.71 20.58
N ILE A 17 29.53 -15.39 20.64
CA ILE A 17 30.04 -14.11 20.12
C ILE A 17 29.86 -14.02 18.60
N LEU A 18 30.08 -15.11 17.87
CA LEU A 18 29.88 -15.15 16.42
C LEU A 18 28.42 -14.91 16.02
N ILE A 19 27.47 -15.60 16.66
CA ILE A 19 26.03 -15.38 16.45
C ILE A 19 25.65 -13.94 16.74
N LEU A 20 26.14 -13.37 17.85
CA LEU A 20 25.87 -11.97 18.18
C LEU A 20 26.45 -11.01 17.15
N LEU A 21 27.63 -11.30 16.58
CA LEU A 21 28.24 -10.49 15.52
C LEU A 21 27.47 -10.60 14.20
N ILE A 22 27.03 -11.79 13.80
CA ILE A 22 26.19 -12.03 12.61
C ILE A 22 24.86 -11.30 12.77
N TRP A 23 24.18 -11.48 13.90
CA TRP A 23 22.93 -10.78 14.21
C TRP A 23 23.09 -9.26 14.17
N PHE A 24 24.18 -8.74 14.76
CA PHE A 24 24.46 -7.30 14.74
C PHE A 24 24.79 -6.81 13.33
N TRP A 25 25.47 -7.62 12.51
CA TRP A 25 25.82 -7.31 11.13
C TRP A 25 24.59 -7.30 10.21
N ILE A 26 23.72 -8.32 10.28
CA ILE A 26 22.42 -8.36 9.60
C ILE A 26 21.58 -7.14 10.00
N LYS A 27 21.46 -6.90 11.31
CA LYS A 27 20.75 -5.72 11.83
C LYS A 27 21.34 -4.42 11.32
N PHE A 28 22.66 -4.31 11.13
CA PHE A 28 23.33 -3.10 10.63
C PHE A 28 23.19 -2.93 9.11
N LYS A 29 23.21 -4.03 8.33
CA LYS A 29 23.02 -4.02 6.87
C LYS A 29 21.58 -3.67 6.52
N LEU A 30 20.59 -4.27 7.21
CA LEU A 30 19.17 -3.92 7.12
C LEU A 30 18.92 -2.46 7.54
N ARG A 31 19.62 -1.95 8.57
CA ARG A 31 19.48 -0.55 9.01
C ARG A 31 19.99 0.47 7.99
N LYS A 32 21.07 0.14 7.26
CA LYS A 32 21.60 1.00 6.19
C LYS A 32 20.66 1.03 4.98
N PHE A 33 20.06 -0.10 4.64
CA PHE A 33 19.08 -0.19 3.56
C PHE A 33 17.79 0.57 3.94
N SER A 34 17.32 0.39 5.19
CA SER A 34 16.13 1.09 5.69
C SER A 34 16.35 2.59 5.87
N SER A 35 17.56 3.06 6.22
CA SER A 35 17.83 4.49 6.37
C SER A 35 17.83 5.23 5.04
N HIS A 36 18.34 4.60 3.97
CA HIS A 36 18.28 5.17 2.62
C HIS A 36 16.86 5.12 2.04
N LEU A 37 16.11 4.05 2.31
CA LEU A 37 14.70 3.93 1.93
C LEU A 37 13.82 4.96 2.69
N ALA A 38 14.03 5.10 4.00
CA ALA A 38 13.30 6.06 4.83
C ALA A 38 13.65 7.51 4.48
N GLU A 39 14.93 7.84 4.19
CA GLU A 39 15.32 9.16 3.70
C GLU A 39 14.78 9.44 2.29
N ALA A 40 14.77 8.46 1.38
CA ALA A 40 14.22 8.63 0.05
C ALA A 40 12.70 8.86 0.09
N LEU A 41 11.97 8.09 0.91
CA LEU A 41 10.52 8.24 1.14
C LEU A 41 10.16 9.53 1.90
N SER A 42 10.94 9.90 2.92
CA SER A 42 10.69 11.13 3.68
C SER A 42 11.02 12.39 2.88
N ASN A 43 12.04 12.33 2.00
CA ASN A 43 12.48 13.47 1.19
C ASN A 43 11.74 13.60 -0.15
N MET A 44 10.76 12.73 -0.45
CA MET A 44 9.96 12.76 -1.68
C MET A 44 8.47 13.02 -1.45
N GLY A 45 8.11 13.65 -0.33
CA GLY A 45 6.73 14.08 -0.08
C GLY A 45 5.97 13.26 0.97
N GLY A 46 6.65 12.49 1.81
CA GLY A 46 6.26 12.26 3.21
C GLY A 46 4.93 11.51 3.48
N VAL A 47 4.32 10.90 2.47
CA VAL A 47 3.12 10.10 2.65
C VAL A 47 3.37 8.78 1.94
N GLY A 48 3.42 7.68 2.69
CA GLY A 48 3.55 6.33 2.13
C GLY A 48 2.41 6.01 1.15
N VAL A 49 2.44 4.81 0.56
CA VAL A 49 1.36 4.36 -0.33
C VAL A 49 0.01 4.54 0.39
N PRO A 50 -0.93 5.33 -0.14
CA PRO A 50 -2.22 5.51 0.50
C PRO A 50 -2.96 4.16 0.53
N PRO A 51 -3.88 3.96 1.49
CA PRO A 51 -4.54 2.66 1.63
C PRO A 51 -5.33 2.34 0.36
N LEU A 52 -5.08 1.18 -0.26
CA LEU A 52 -5.75 0.79 -1.51
C LEU A 52 -7.27 0.63 -1.34
N ARG A 53 -7.71 0.43 -0.10
CA ARG A 53 -9.10 0.54 0.36
C ARG A 53 -9.12 1.35 1.65
N ILE A 54 -9.89 2.44 1.66
CA ILE A 54 -9.99 3.28 2.84
C ILE A 54 -11.12 2.79 3.74
N GLU A 55 -10.82 2.67 5.02
CA GLU A 55 -11.82 2.51 6.06
C GLU A 55 -12.04 3.84 6.78
N LEU A 56 -13.30 4.11 7.10
CA LEU A 56 -13.72 5.32 7.77
C LEU A 56 -14.38 4.92 9.07
N GLU A 57 -13.80 5.34 10.18
CA GLU A 57 -14.34 5.16 11.51
C GLU A 57 -15.09 6.43 11.92
N LYS A 58 -16.36 6.31 12.28
CA LYS A 58 -17.11 7.47 12.78
C LYS A 58 -16.53 7.94 14.11
N ASN A 59 -16.21 9.23 14.19
CA ASN A 59 -15.67 9.84 15.39
C ASN A 59 -16.20 11.27 15.56
N ASP A 60 -17.14 11.47 16.49
CA ASP A 60 -17.71 12.80 16.75
C ASP A 60 -16.82 13.70 17.63
N GLN A 61 -15.70 13.16 18.13
CA GLN A 61 -14.77 13.82 19.06
C GLN A 61 -13.39 14.04 18.44
N LEU A 62 -13.33 14.32 17.13
CA LEU A 62 -12.09 14.64 16.44
C LEU A 62 -11.45 15.93 16.98
N GLU A 63 -10.20 15.85 17.38
CA GLU A 63 -9.38 17.00 17.72
C GLU A 63 -8.68 17.55 16.47
N TRP A 64 -9.14 18.71 16.00
CA TRP A 64 -8.58 19.41 14.83
C TRP A 64 -7.45 20.34 15.25
N THR A 65 -6.34 20.33 14.50
CA THR A 65 -5.18 21.20 14.77
C THR A 65 -5.57 22.67 14.74
N ASP A 66 -6.38 23.08 13.75
CA ASP A 66 -6.94 24.43 13.67
C ASP A 66 -8.48 24.40 13.80
N SER A 67 -8.93 24.26 15.04
CA SER A 67 -10.36 24.25 15.39
C SER A 67 -11.10 25.54 14.97
N ALA A 68 -10.41 26.69 14.91
CA ALA A 68 -11.02 27.96 14.50
C ALA A 68 -11.29 27.97 12.99
N LYS A 69 -10.29 27.57 12.18
CA LYS A 69 -10.42 27.42 10.73
C LYS A 69 -11.44 26.35 10.34
N LYS A 70 -11.45 25.21 11.06
CA LYS A 70 -12.50 24.20 10.92
C LYS A 70 -13.88 24.81 11.14
N LYS A 71 -14.05 25.56 12.23
CA LYS A 71 -15.34 26.16 12.59
C LYS A 71 -15.79 27.16 11.53
N SER A 72 -14.94 28.11 11.13
CA SER A 72 -15.30 29.10 10.11
C SER A 72 -15.63 28.46 8.77
N THR A 73 -14.87 27.44 8.34
CA THR A 73 -15.15 26.70 7.09
C THR A 73 -16.48 25.95 7.17
N THR A 74 -16.79 25.36 8.34
CA THR A 74 -18.08 24.69 8.59
C THR A 74 -19.24 25.68 8.47
N GLU A 75 -19.16 26.83 9.17
CA GLU A 75 -20.20 27.87 9.16
C GLU A 75 -20.42 28.44 7.74
N ALA A 76 -19.34 28.62 6.98
CA ALA A 76 -19.42 29.05 5.58
C ALA A 76 -20.15 28.02 4.70
N LEU A 77 -19.81 26.73 4.81
CA LEU A 77 -20.51 25.65 4.10
C LEU A 77 -21.99 25.57 4.50
N GLU A 78 -22.31 25.70 5.78
CA GLU A 78 -23.68 25.72 6.26
C GLU A 78 -24.49 26.88 5.68
N SER A 79 -23.88 28.07 5.56
CA SER A 79 -24.52 29.22 4.91
C SER A 79 -24.83 29.01 3.42
N LEU A 80 -24.12 28.07 2.77
CA LEU A 80 -24.32 27.64 1.38
C LEU A 80 -25.30 26.45 1.26
N GLY A 81 -25.95 26.06 2.36
CA GLY A 81 -26.94 24.98 2.38
C GLY A 81 -26.35 23.58 2.58
N TYR A 82 -25.06 23.47 2.88
CA TYR A 82 -24.49 22.18 3.29
C TYR A 82 -24.87 21.85 4.74
N TRP A 83 -24.94 20.56 5.05
CA TRP A 83 -25.13 20.06 6.41
C TRP A 83 -24.15 18.93 6.68
N VAL A 84 -23.70 18.84 7.93
CA VAL A 84 -22.74 17.82 8.35
C VAL A 84 -23.37 16.43 8.21
N ALA A 85 -22.73 15.59 7.39
CA ALA A 85 -23.13 14.21 7.12
C ALA A 85 -22.40 13.19 8.01
N GLY A 86 -21.30 13.60 8.64
CA GLY A 86 -20.58 12.81 9.64
C GLY A 86 -19.13 13.26 9.81
N SER A 87 -18.57 12.92 10.96
CA SER A 87 -17.15 13.08 11.27
C SER A 87 -16.49 11.71 11.24
N PHE A 88 -15.36 11.60 10.56
CA PHE A 88 -14.69 10.34 10.30
C PHE A 88 -13.19 10.45 10.56
N ASP A 89 -12.62 9.34 10.98
CA ASP A 89 -11.18 9.15 11.06
C ASP A 89 -10.77 7.97 10.16
N SER A 90 -9.57 8.05 9.59
CA SER A 90 -8.94 6.94 8.89
C SER A 90 -7.54 6.78 9.47
N TYR A 91 -7.27 5.60 10.01
CA TYR A 91 -5.96 5.24 10.54
C TYR A 91 -5.20 4.37 9.54
N ALA A 92 -3.90 4.61 9.46
CA ALA A 92 -2.91 3.86 8.70
C ALA A 92 -3.09 3.85 7.16
N PRO A 93 -1.98 3.91 6.41
CA PRO A 93 -0.65 4.36 6.85
C PRO A 93 -0.62 5.86 7.17
N VAL A 94 -1.70 6.59 6.88
CA VAL A 94 -1.83 8.04 7.07
C VAL A 94 -3.02 8.30 7.98
N HIS A 95 -2.88 9.24 8.91
CA HIS A 95 -3.96 9.62 9.81
C HIS A 95 -4.69 10.81 9.18
N VAL A 96 -5.94 10.58 8.78
CA VAL A 96 -6.75 11.59 8.09
C VAL A 96 -8.06 11.80 8.83
N LYS A 97 -8.23 13.01 9.36
CA LYS A 97 -9.47 13.46 9.99
C LYS A 97 -10.36 14.06 8.92
N MET A 98 -11.63 13.70 8.91
CA MET A 98 -12.57 14.06 7.86
C MET A 98 -13.88 14.56 8.44
N LEU A 99 -14.41 15.64 7.87
CA LEU A 99 -15.77 16.09 8.09
C LEU A 99 -16.50 16.13 6.76
N GLY A 100 -17.42 15.18 6.58
CA GLY A 100 -18.24 15.06 5.38
C GLY A 100 -19.48 15.92 5.47
N PHE A 101 -19.86 16.52 4.35
CA PHE A 101 -21.02 17.39 4.20
C PHE A 101 -21.86 16.96 3.01
N LYS A 102 -23.17 17.09 3.14
CA LYS A 102 -24.14 16.94 2.06
C LYS A 102 -24.77 18.28 1.76
N ASN A 103 -25.31 18.46 0.55
CA ASN A 103 -26.20 19.57 0.22
C ASN A 103 -27.45 18.96 -0.44
N PRO A 104 -28.67 19.23 0.05
CA PRO A 104 -29.88 18.66 -0.54
C PRO A 104 -30.21 19.27 -1.91
N ASP A 105 -29.77 20.51 -2.16
CA ASP A 105 -30.03 21.26 -3.38
C ASP A 105 -28.89 21.12 -4.40
N LEU A 106 -27.78 20.48 -4.00
CA LEU A 106 -26.66 20.17 -4.88
C LEU A 106 -26.29 18.69 -4.84
N PRO A 107 -26.15 18.05 -6.01
CA PRO A 107 -25.94 16.60 -6.19
C PRO A 107 -24.51 16.13 -5.83
N GLY A 108 -23.91 16.69 -4.77
CA GLY A 108 -22.52 16.46 -4.42
C GLY A 108 -22.27 16.54 -2.92
N PHE A 109 -21.01 16.28 -2.57
CA PHE A 109 -20.52 16.32 -1.21
C PHE A 109 -19.46 17.41 -1.06
N ALA A 110 -19.31 17.94 0.15
CA ALA A 110 -18.10 18.64 0.53
C ALA A 110 -17.37 17.84 1.61
N LEU A 111 -16.06 17.98 1.66
CA LEU A 111 -15.19 17.31 2.60
C LEU A 111 -14.16 18.30 3.10
N ILE A 112 -14.17 18.54 4.40
CA ILE A 112 -13.02 19.15 5.09
C ILE A 112 -12.15 18.00 5.58
N TYR A 113 -10.85 18.05 5.35
CA TYR A 113 -9.95 17.05 5.88
C TYR A 113 -8.61 17.61 6.33
N GLU A 114 -8.05 16.97 7.36
CA GLU A 114 -6.73 17.26 7.93
C GLU A 114 -5.86 16.01 7.77
N VAL A 115 -4.65 16.19 7.24
CA VAL A 115 -3.62 15.15 7.17
C VAL A 115 -2.57 15.46 8.20
N ASP A 116 -2.58 14.73 9.32
CA ASP A 116 -1.79 15.05 10.52
C ASP A 116 -0.28 15.07 10.21
N GLN A 117 0.19 14.10 9.44
CA GLN A 117 1.61 13.97 9.05
C GLN A 117 2.11 15.17 8.21
N ALA A 118 1.21 15.80 7.44
CA ALA A 118 1.54 16.94 6.58
C ALA A 118 1.19 18.29 7.24
N ASN A 119 0.57 18.28 8.41
CA ASN A 119 -0.03 19.46 9.05
C ASN A 119 -0.87 20.27 8.05
N ALA A 120 -1.66 19.57 7.24
CA ALA A 120 -2.32 20.13 6.09
C ALA A 120 -3.85 20.07 6.24
N PHE A 121 -4.53 21.16 5.90
CA PHE A 121 -5.97 21.31 6.04
C PHE A 121 -6.58 21.75 4.71
N TYR A 122 -7.50 20.95 4.19
CA TYR A 122 -8.05 21.12 2.85
C TYR A 122 -9.58 21.04 2.83
N LEU A 123 -10.16 21.60 1.77
CA LEU A 123 -11.59 21.51 1.44
C LEU A 123 -11.73 21.03 0.00
N ASP A 124 -12.49 19.95 -0.17
CA ASP A 124 -12.88 19.40 -1.45
C ASP A 124 -14.40 19.47 -1.61
N LEU A 125 -14.85 19.90 -2.79
CA LEU A 125 -16.23 19.73 -3.24
C LEU A 125 -16.19 18.70 -4.37
N VAL A 126 -17.04 17.68 -4.29
CA VAL A 126 -17.07 16.56 -5.24
C VAL A 126 -18.48 16.35 -5.77
N CYS A 127 -18.60 16.15 -7.08
CA CYS A 127 -19.86 15.80 -7.72
C CYS A 127 -19.66 14.70 -8.79
N GLU A 128 -20.46 13.64 -8.72
CA GLU A 128 -20.49 12.55 -9.70
C GLU A 128 -21.53 12.87 -10.79
N MET A 129 -21.14 12.71 -12.05
CA MET A 129 -21.98 12.91 -13.22
C MET A 129 -22.64 11.59 -13.64
N SER A 130 -23.80 11.65 -14.26
CA SER A 130 -24.53 10.43 -14.68
C SER A 130 -23.83 9.63 -15.77
N ASP A 131 -22.83 10.21 -16.47
CA ASP A 131 -21.97 9.51 -17.42
C ASP A 131 -20.82 8.73 -16.74
N GLY A 132 -20.77 8.77 -15.40
CA GLY A 132 -19.74 8.11 -14.60
C GLY A 132 -18.46 8.91 -14.46
N THR A 133 -18.38 10.15 -14.94
CA THR A 133 -17.29 11.06 -14.61
C THR A 133 -17.52 11.74 -13.25
N GLN A 134 -16.49 12.34 -12.67
CA GLN A 134 -16.57 13.13 -11.45
C GLN A 134 -15.78 14.42 -11.58
N ILE A 135 -16.22 15.45 -10.87
CA ILE A 135 -15.54 16.73 -10.77
C ILE A 135 -15.22 16.97 -9.29
N THR A 136 -13.97 17.31 -9.02
CA THR A 136 -13.52 17.77 -7.70
C THR A 136 -12.99 19.19 -7.82
N VAL A 137 -13.52 20.11 -7.00
CA VAL A 137 -12.94 21.45 -6.80
C VAL A 137 -12.29 21.44 -5.43
N SER A 138 -10.97 21.64 -5.38
CA SER A 138 -10.15 21.36 -4.20
C SER A 138 -9.23 22.53 -3.85
N THR A 139 -9.01 22.77 -2.57
CA THR A 139 -7.90 23.63 -2.10
C THR A 139 -6.58 22.87 -1.93
N ALA A 140 -6.56 21.55 -2.15
CA ALA A 140 -5.33 20.79 -2.09
C ALA A 140 -4.38 21.21 -3.23
N PRO A 141 -3.07 21.35 -2.94
CA PRO A 141 -2.09 21.68 -3.95
C PRO A 141 -2.00 20.57 -4.99
N ASP A 142 -1.38 20.88 -6.12
CA ASP A 142 -1.02 19.84 -7.05
C ASP A 142 -0.06 18.84 -6.39
N ASP A 143 -0.33 17.55 -6.52
CA ASP A 143 0.46 16.44 -5.99
C ASP A 143 1.48 15.92 -7.02
N GLY A 144 1.43 16.37 -8.27
CA GLY A 144 2.28 15.86 -9.36
C GLY A 144 1.88 14.47 -9.89
N MET A 145 0.84 13.88 -9.30
CA MET A 145 0.32 12.56 -9.65
C MET A 145 -0.63 12.65 -10.84
N ASP A 146 -0.71 11.57 -11.62
CA ASP A 146 -1.74 11.43 -12.64
C ASP A 146 -3.10 11.15 -11.98
N HIS A 147 -4.15 11.52 -12.71
CA HIS A 147 -5.55 11.30 -12.33
C HIS A 147 -6.27 10.53 -13.44
N PRO A 148 -7.24 9.66 -13.12
CA PRO A 148 -7.99 8.92 -14.13
C PRO A 148 -8.81 9.85 -15.01
N GLU A 149 -9.03 9.45 -16.27
CA GLU A 149 -9.80 10.25 -17.25
C GLU A 149 -11.23 10.54 -16.78
N PHE A 150 -11.81 9.68 -15.95
CA PHE A 150 -13.13 9.89 -15.37
C PHE A 150 -13.13 10.93 -14.23
N SER A 151 -11.98 11.40 -13.75
CA SER A 151 -11.86 12.34 -12.62
C SER A 151 -11.22 13.66 -13.05
N LYS A 152 -12.00 14.73 -13.04
CA LYS A 152 -11.50 16.09 -13.29
C LYS A 152 -11.25 16.80 -11.96
N MET A 153 -9.97 17.06 -11.67
CA MET A 153 -9.53 17.84 -10.52
C MET A 153 -9.32 19.31 -10.90
N ILE A 154 -9.94 20.23 -10.17
CA ILE A 154 -9.77 21.68 -10.32
C ILE A 154 -9.19 22.22 -9.02
N ARG A 155 -7.95 22.68 -9.09
CA ARG A 155 -7.21 23.12 -7.91
C ARG A 155 -7.32 24.63 -7.74
N MET A 156 -7.71 25.04 -6.55
CA MET A 156 -7.80 26.43 -6.09
C MET A 156 -6.96 26.58 -4.81
N ASP A 157 -5.73 26.08 -4.86
CA ASP A 157 -4.74 26.04 -3.77
C ASP A 157 -4.28 27.41 -3.26
N HIS A 158 -4.49 28.46 -4.06
CA HIS A 158 -4.27 29.86 -3.66
C HIS A 158 -5.31 30.39 -2.66
N LEU A 159 -6.40 29.67 -2.41
CA LEU A 159 -7.47 30.10 -1.52
C LEU A 159 -7.17 29.82 -0.05
N ASN A 160 -7.43 30.82 0.78
CA ASN A 160 -7.30 30.73 2.24
C ASN A 160 -8.65 30.43 2.90
N LEU A 161 -8.82 29.21 3.43
CA LEU A 161 -10.06 28.76 4.10
C LEU A 161 -10.35 29.47 5.43
N SER A 162 -9.45 30.31 5.94
CA SER A 162 -9.77 31.22 7.05
C SER A 162 -10.66 32.41 6.62
N ASP A 163 -10.85 32.62 5.31
CA ASP A 163 -11.75 33.62 4.74
C ASP A 163 -12.99 32.93 4.14
N GLU A 164 -14.17 33.19 4.72
CA GLU A 164 -15.44 32.61 4.26
C GLU A 164 -15.75 32.91 2.78
N SER A 165 -15.29 34.07 2.28
CA SER A 165 -15.49 34.43 0.87
C SER A 165 -14.77 33.49 -0.08
N HIS A 166 -13.69 32.83 0.37
CA HIS A 166 -12.98 31.82 -0.42
C HIS A 166 -13.77 30.50 -0.49
N VAL A 167 -14.48 30.10 0.57
CA VAL A 167 -15.38 28.93 0.52
C VAL A 167 -16.49 29.16 -0.52
N ASN A 168 -17.06 30.37 -0.56
CA ASN A 168 -18.02 30.77 -1.59
C ASN A 168 -17.43 30.69 -3.00
N GLN A 169 -16.15 31.00 -3.18
CA GLN A 169 -15.47 30.88 -4.48
C GLN A 169 -15.33 29.42 -4.93
N LEU A 170 -14.96 28.49 -4.04
CA LEU A 170 -14.96 27.05 -4.38
C LEU A 170 -16.34 26.57 -4.80
N HIS A 171 -17.36 26.95 -4.03
CA HIS A 171 -18.74 26.56 -4.30
C HIS A 171 -19.24 27.10 -5.65
N ASN A 172 -19.05 28.39 -5.92
CA ASN A 172 -19.43 28.99 -7.20
C ASN A 172 -18.69 28.31 -8.36
N ARG A 173 -17.40 27.98 -8.17
CA ARG A 173 -16.64 27.25 -9.17
C ARG A 173 -17.22 25.85 -9.44
N MET A 174 -17.65 25.13 -8.41
CA MET A 174 -18.34 23.86 -8.57
C MET A 174 -19.64 24.03 -9.38
N LEU A 175 -20.46 25.04 -9.06
CA LEU A 175 -21.70 25.32 -9.78
C LEU A 175 -21.48 25.60 -11.27
N GLU A 176 -20.45 26.39 -11.60
CA GLU A 176 -20.06 26.65 -12.99
C GLU A 176 -19.70 25.37 -13.74
N GLU A 177 -18.98 24.45 -13.08
CA GLU A 177 -18.45 23.24 -13.69
C GLU A 177 -19.52 22.17 -13.91
N ILE A 178 -20.57 22.15 -13.08
CA ILE A 178 -21.70 21.24 -13.23
C ILE A 178 -22.85 21.84 -14.05
N ALA A 179 -22.78 23.13 -14.41
CA ALA A 179 -23.83 23.80 -15.15
C ALA A 179 -24.15 23.09 -16.48
N GLY A 180 -25.42 22.70 -16.65
CA GLY A 180 -25.88 22.00 -17.85
C GLY A 180 -25.51 20.51 -17.92
N LYS A 181 -24.88 19.95 -16.89
CA LYS A 181 -24.57 18.50 -16.80
C LYS A 181 -25.65 17.76 -16.02
N THR A 182 -25.78 16.46 -16.31
CA THR A 182 -26.63 15.56 -15.52
C THR A 182 -25.76 14.88 -14.46
N VAL A 183 -26.30 14.87 -13.25
CA VAL A 183 -25.60 14.62 -11.99
C VAL A 183 -26.24 13.42 -11.31
N VAL A 184 -25.46 12.66 -10.55
CA VAL A 184 -25.96 11.53 -9.78
C VAL A 184 -26.65 12.03 -8.51
N ASP A 185 -27.85 11.52 -8.25
CA ASP A 185 -28.56 11.77 -7.00
C ASP A 185 -28.04 10.84 -5.89
N HIS A 186 -27.46 11.44 -4.86
CA HIS A 186 -26.95 10.74 -3.67
C HIS A 186 -27.79 10.97 -2.41
N THR A 187 -29.02 11.46 -2.54
CA THR A 187 -29.91 11.79 -1.40
C THR A 187 -30.01 10.62 -0.41
N ASP A 188 -30.26 9.41 -0.91
CA ASP A 188 -30.44 8.19 -0.12
C ASP A 188 -29.13 7.47 0.27
N LYS A 189 -27.96 7.99 -0.13
CA LYS A 189 -26.65 7.36 0.10
C LYS A 189 -25.89 8.04 1.24
N SER A 190 -25.23 7.30 2.12
CA SER A 190 -24.40 7.93 3.16
C SER A 190 -23.16 8.59 2.53
N PHE A 191 -22.60 9.63 3.17
CA PHE A 191 -21.33 10.21 2.74
C PHE A 191 -20.23 9.13 2.68
N GLU A 192 -20.16 8.30 3.72
CA GLU A 192 -19.18 7.22 3.84
C GLU A 192 -19.23 6.24 2.66
N GLU A 193 -20.44 5.79 2.26
CA GLU A 193 -20.62 4.86 1.14
C GLU A 193 -20.10 5.46 -0.16
N VAL A 194 -20.45 6.73 -0.45
CA VAL A 194 -20.03 7.39 -1.69
C VAL A 194 -18.54 7.65 -1.69
N PHE A 195 -17.97 8.11 -0.57
CA PHE A 195 -16.55 8.37 -0.44
C PHE A 195 -15.71 7.10 -0.64
N LYS A 196 -16.02 6.01 0.09
CA LYS A 196 -15.30 4.73 -0.03
C LYS A 196 -15.38 4.18 -1.45
N LYS A 197 -16.54 4.29 -2.11
CA LYS A 197 -16.71 3.88 -3.51
C LYS A 197 -15.85 4.72 -4.47
N SER A 198 -15.85 6.04 -4.34
CA SER A 198 -15.04 6.94 -5.18
C SER A 198 -13.55 6.71 -4.98
N TRP A 199 -13.11 6.53 -3.72
CA TRP A 199 -11.75 6.16 -3.37
C TRP A 199 -11.33 4.84 -4.01
N ALA A 200 -12.11 3.77 -3.78
CA ALA A 200 -11.82 2.44 -4.31
C ALA A 200 -11.68 2.48 -5.83
N ARG A 201 -12.58 3.18 -6.54
CA ARG A 201 -12.51 3.32 -8.00
C ARG A 201 -11.23 4.00 -8.48
N THR A 202 -10.78 5.04 -7.76
CA THR A 202 -9.52 5.72 -8.08
C THR A 202 -8.31 4.83 -7.81
N MET A 203 -8.32 4.08 -6.71
CA MET A 203 -7.26 3.13 -6.38
C MET A 203 -7.23 1.94 -7.33
N ASP A 204 -8.38 1.46 -7.80
CA ASP A 204 -8.45 0.38 -8.81
C ASP A 204 -7.78 0.79 -10.10
N TRP A 205 -8.02 2.02 -10.57
CA TRP A 205 -7.30 2.56 -11.71
C TRP A 205 -5.78 2.67 -11.47
N ARG A 206 -5.34 2.99 -10.24
CA ARG A 206 -3.90 2.99 -9.89
C ARG A 206 -3.33 1.57 -9.89
N ILE A 207 -4.05 0.61 -9.31
CA ILE A 207 -3.68 -0.81 -9.29
C ILE A 207 -3.54 -1.36 -10.72
N GLU A 208 -4.50 -1.06 -11.60
CA GLU A 208 -4.49 -1.46 -13.01
C GLU A 208 -3.26 -0.95 -13.76
N ARG A 209 -2.71 0.21 -13.36
CA ARG A 209 -1.48 0.77 -13.93
C ARG A 209 -0.20 0.23 -13.28
N GLY A 210 -0.31 -0.50 -12.16
CA GLY A 210 0.83 -1.00 -11.39
C GLY A 210 1.38 0.00 -10.36
N GLY A 211 0.56 0.97 -9.95
CA GLY A 211 0.93 1.99 -8.96
C GLY A 211 1.49 3.26 -9.61
N ILE A 212 2.46 3.88 -8.94
CA ILE A 212 3.10 5.12 -9.40
C ILE A 212 4.04 4.86 -10.59
N THR A 213 3.99 5.74 -11.59
CA THR A 213 4.86 5.69 -12.78
C THR A 213 6.16 6.44 -12.58
N THR A 214 7.17 6.14 -13.41
CA THR A 214 8.45 6.86 -13.41
C THR A 214 8.26 8.37 -13.66
N GLU A 215 7.34 8.74 -14.56
CA GLU A 215 7.04 10.13 -14.85
C GLU A 215 6.38 10.84 -13.66
N GLU A 216 5.49 10.18 -12.94
CA GLU A 216 4.91 10.70 -11.69
C GLU A 216 5.99 10.90 -10.63
N VAL A 217 6.87 9.91 -10.42
CA VAL A 217 8.01 10.00 -9.48
C VAL A 217 8.86 11.23 -9.81
N MET A 218 9.24 11.42 -11.08
CA MET A 218 10.04 12.56 -11.51
C MET A 218 9.34 13.90 -11.30
N ARG A 219 8.02 13.99 -11.54
CA ARG A 219 7.26 15.23 -11.31
C ARG A 219 7.10 15.55 -9.83
N VAL A 220 6.82 14.55 -9.00
CA VAL A 220 6.75 14.72 -7.54
C VAL A 220 8.08 15.23 -7.02
N SER A 221 9.19 14.59 -7.38
CA SER A 221 10.54 15.03 -6.97
C SER A 221 10.88 16.44 -7.44
N ALA A 222 10.55 16.79 -8.69
CA ALA A 222 10.85 18.12 -9.23
C ALA A 222 10.16 19.23 -8.42
N LYS A 223 8.98 18.95 -7.84
CA LYS A 223 8.24 19.90 -6.99
C LYS A 223 8.88 20.08 -5.64
N GLU A 224 9.55 19.05 -5.14
CA GLU A 224 10.42 19.09 -3.96
C GLU A 224 11.83 19.64 -4.27
N GLY A 225 12.07 20.11 -5.50
CA GLY A 225 13.34 20.69 -5.94
C GLY A 225 14.42 19.67 -6.30
N ARG A 226 14.08 18.38 -6.42
CA ARG A 226 14.98 17.30 -6.85
C ARG A 226 14.68 16.91 -8.30
N THR A 227 15.64 17.07 -9.21
CA THR A 227 15.40 16.86 -10.67
C THR A 227 16.28 15.78 -11.28
N ASP A 228 17.18 15.21 -10.49
CA ASP A 228 18.27 14.33 -10.89
C ASP A 228 18.20 13.00 -10.11
N LEU A 229 17.04 12.35 -10.13
CA LEU A 229 16.93 11.00 -9.58
C LEU A 229 17.61 9.98 -10.49
N SER A 230 18.32 9.05 -9.88
CA SER A 230 18.81 7.83 -10.53
C SER A 230 17.68 6.81 -10.75
N ASP A 231 17.88 5.89 -11.69
CA ASP A 231 16.93 4.79 -11.93
C ASP A 231 16.70 3.93 -10.67
N GLU A 232 17.73 3.76 -9.86
CA GLU A 232 17.66 3.04 -8.58
C GLU A 232 16.75 3.76 -7.59
N GLU A 233 16.88 5.07 -7.44
CA GLU A 233 16.00 5.87 -6.58
C GLU A 233 14.55 5.85 -7.07
N ILE A 234 14.34 5.90 -8.38
CA ILE A 234 13.00 5.81 -8.98
C ILE A 234 12.35 4.45 -8.65
N GLU A 235 13.09 3.35 -8.82
CA GLU A 235 12.56 2.04 -8.48
C GLU A 235 12.30 1.91 -6.97
N MET A 236 13.17 2.45 -6.10
CA MET A 236 12.93 2.46 -4.64
C MET A 236 11.62 3.15 -4.25
N VAL A 237 11.22 4.23 -4.95
CA VAL A 237 9.95 4.92 -4.71
C VAL A 237 8.76 4.08 -5.19
N LYS A 238 8.93 3.31 -6.26
CA LYS A 238 7.90 2.44 -6.83
C LYS A 238 7.71 1.16 -6.02
N GLN A 239 8.75 0.67 -5.32
CA GLN A 239 8.69 -0.61 -4.60
C GLN A 239 7.56 -0.69 -3.57
N PRO A 240 7.35 0.30 -2.68
CA PRO A 240 6.22 0.26 -1.75
C PRO A 240 4.87 0.09 -2.44
N TRP A 241 4.66 0.74 -3.60
CA TRP A 241 3.42 0.58 -4.36
C TRP A 241 3.27 -0.85 -4.89
N LYS A 242 4.33 -1.44 -5.42
CA LYS A 242 4.30 -2.84 -5.91
C LYS A 242 3.97 -3.81 -4.78
N GLN A 243 4.58 -3.62 -3.60
CA GLN A 243 4.37 -4.43 -2.41
C GLN A 243 2.92 -4.36 -1.92
N GLU A 244 2.38 -3.15 -1.74
CA GLU A 244 1.00 -2.96 -1.29
C GLU A 244 -0.02 -3.52 -2.30
N ILE A 245 0.25 -3.38 -3.60
CA ILE A 245 -0.60 -3.95 -4.65
C ILE A 245 -0.55 -5.48 -4.61
N SER A 246 0.64 -6.08 -4.49
CA SER A 246 0.82 -7.53 -4.33
C SER A 246 0.01 -8.03 -3.14
N TYR A 247 0.27 -7.46 -1.96
CA TYR A 247 -0.40 -7.85 -0.72
C TYR A 247 -1.93 -7.71 -0.82
N PHE A 248 -2.43 -6.61 -1.40
CA PHE A 248 -3.85 -6.43 -1.59
C PHE A 248 -4.47 -7.52 -2.48
N ILE A 249 -3.79 -7.89 -3.57
CA ILE A 249 -4.28 -8.94 -4.48
C ILE A 249 -4.20 -10.32 -3.82
N ASP A 250 -3.11 -10.62 -3.11
CA ASP A 250 -2.96 -11.85 -2.31
C ASP A 250 -4.12 -12.01 -1.34
N GLU A 251 -4.47 -10.95 -0.62
CA GLU A 251 -5.62 -10.95 0.31
C GLU A 251 -6.96 -11.18 -0.40
N GLN A 252 -7.17 -10.63 -1.61
CA GLN A 252 -8.40 -10.90 -2.38
C GLN A 252 -8.46 -12.35 -2.88
N ILE A 253 -7.33 -12.90 -3.33
CA ILE A 253 -7.23 -14.30 -3.77
C ILE A 253 -7.47 -15.23 -2.58
N ARG A 254 -6.78 -14.99 -1.45
CA ARG A 254 -6.94 -15.74 -0.20
C ARG A 254 -8.40 -15.75 0.26
N LYS A 255 -9.05 -14.59 0.31
CA LYS A 255 -10.47 -14.47 0.70
C LYS A 255 -11.41 -15.21 -0.25
N THR A 256 -11.12 -15.19 -1.55
CA THR A 256 -11.94 -15.91 -2.54
C THR A 256 -11.77 -17.40 -2.38
N TYR A 257 -10.52 -17.86 -2.31
CA TYR A 257 -10.16 -19.25 -2.10
C TYR A 257 -10.82 -19.83 -0.84
N LEU A 258 -10.71 -19.14 0.30
CA LEU A 258 -11.35 -19.54 1.56
C LEU A 258 -12.87 -19.67 1.46
N LYS A 259 -13.53 -18.83 0.66
CA LYS A 259 -15.00 -18.91 0.46
C LYS A 259 -15.40 -20.07 -0.45
N GLU A 260 -14.52 -20.49 -1.36
CA GLU A 260 -14.79 -21.54 -2.34
C GLU A 260 -14.40 -22.93 -1.82
N THR A 261 -13.50 -23.00 -0.83
CA THR A 261 -13.13 -24.25 -0.17
C THR A 261 -14.05 -24.57 1.01
N ASN A 262 -14.37 -25.85 1.20
CA ASN A 262 -15.03 -26.37 2.42
C ASN A 262 -14.00 -26.74 3.50
N MET A 263 -12.89 -26.02 3.57
CA MET A 263 -11.80 -26.30 4.51
C MET A 263 -12.28 -26.04 5.95
N SER A 264 -11.98 -26.97 6.85
CA SER A 264 -12.20 -26.80 8.28
C SER A 264 -11.21 -25.79 8.87
N GLY A 265 -11.49 -25.31 10.09
CA GLY A 265 -10.57 -24.42 10.80
C GLY A 265 -9.21 -25.08 11.05
N ASP A 266 -9.21 -26.34 11.46
CA ASP A 266 -8.00 -27.11 11.74
C ASP A 266 -7.14 -27.28 10.47
N GLU A 267 -7.75 -27.64 9.33
CA GLU A 267 -7.05 -27.73 8.04
C GLU A 267 -6.47 -26.37 7.60
N TRP A 268 -7.14 -25.26 7.94
CA TRP A 268 -6.62 -23.92 7.64
C TRP A 268 -5.41 -23.58 8.50
N GLU A 269 -5.46 -23.88 9.80
CA GLU A 269 -4.35 -23.60 10.73
C GLU A 269 -3.07 -24.36 10.34
N GLU A 270 -3.18 -25.61 9.86
CA GLU A 270 -2.02 -26.39 9.38
C GLU A 270 -1.40 -25.84 8.08
N MET A 271 -2.17 -25.07 7.31
CA MET A 271 -1.78 -24.64 5.97
C MET A 271 -1.41 -23.17 5.88
N VAL A 272 -1.94 -22.31 6.76
CA VAL A 272 -1.90 -20.85 6.60
C VAL A 272 -0.48 -20.29 6.44
N ASP A 273 0.46 -20.84 7.21
CA ASP A 273 1.87 -20.41 7.21
C ASP A 273 2.66 -20.94 6.00
N ARG A 274 2.09 -21.91 5.26
CA ARG A 274 2.69 -22.54 4.09
C ARG A 274 2.12 -22.03 2.77
N ILE A 275 1.10 -21.17 2.82
CA ILE A 275 0.44 -20.63 1.63
C ILE A 275 1.32 -19.61 0.94
N PHE A 276 1.60 -19.87 -0.33
CA PHE A 276 2.30 -18.97 -1.22
C PHE A 276 1.42 -18.64 -2.44
N ILE A 277 1.09 -17.37 -2.63
CA ILE A 277 0.19 -16.92 -3.70
C ILE A 277 1.02 -16.26 -4.79
N VAL A 278 0.76 -16.62 -6.05
CA VAL A 278 1.45 -16.04 -7.21
C VAL A 278 0.44 -15.54 -8.23
N HIS A 279 0.63 -14.30 -8.67
CA HIS A 279 -0.19 -13.64 -9.67
C HIS A 279 0.64 -12.64 -10.50
N GLU A 280 0.06 -12.11 -11.57
CA GLU A 280 0.75 -11.22 -12.53
C GLU A 280 1.13 -9.82 -12.00
N ARG A 281 0.91 -9.59 -10.71
CA ARG A 281 1.25 -8.35 -10.01
C ARG A 281 2.02 -8.61 -8.72
N SER A 282 2.48 -9.84 -8.51
CA SER A 282 3.21 -10.19 -7.30
C SER A 282 4.54 -9.43 -7.23
N ASP A 283 5.00 -9.13 -6.01
CA ASP A 283 6.34 -8.58 -5.81
C ASP A 283 7.40 -9.63 -6.17
N VAL A 284 8.00 -9.47 -7.35
CA VAL A 284 9.01 -10.38 -7.88
C VAL A 284 10.25 -10.43 -6.98
N GLU A 285 10.65 -9.32 -6.36
CA GLU A 285 11.83 -9.32 -5.48
C GLU A 285 11.55 -10.14 -4.21
N SER A 286 10.34 -10.04 -3.64
CA SER A 286 9.92 -10.92 -2.53
C SER A 286 9.86 -12.39 -2.94
N ILE A 287 9.32 -12.71 -4.11
CA ILE A 287 9.31 -14.09 -4.63
C ILE A 287 10.74 -14.62 -4.78
N ILE A 288 11.63 -13.83 -5.39
CA ILE A 288 13.02 -14.21 -5.60
C ILE A 288 13.72 -14.44 -4.27
N SER A 289 13.55 -13.55 -3.30
CA SER A 289 14.12 -13.70 -1.95
C SER A 289 13.66 -15.01 -1.31
N GLU A 290 12.35 -15.26 -1.26
CA GLU A 290 11.77 -16.46 -0.66
C GLU A 290 12.31 -17.75 -1.31
N LEU A 291 12.36 -17.79 -2.64
CA LEU A 291 12.87 -18.94 -3.37
C LEU A 291 14.39 -19.10 -3.20
N ALA A 292 15.14 -18.00 -3.16
CA ALA A 292 16.58 -18.03 -2.91
C ALA A 292 16.87 -18.55 -1.50
N ASP A 293 16.11 -18.10 -0.51
CA ASP A 293 16.15 -18.60 0.87
C ASP A 293 15.85 -20.10 0.89
N THR A 294 14.75 -20.52 0.27
CA THR A 294 14.35 -21.94 0.20
C THR A 294 15.45 -22.83 -0.41
N ILE A 295 16.08 -22.38 -1.51
CA ILE A 295 17.14 -23.11 -2.20
C ILE A 295 18.43 -23.16 -1.36
N SER A 296 18.78 -22.04 -0.72
CA SER A 296 20.08 -21.87 -0.07
C SER A 296 20.11 -22.43 1.36
N TYR A 297 18.97 -22.46 2.05
CA TYR A 297 18.87 -23.00 3.42
C TYR A 297 18.76 -24.53 3.45
N SER A 298 19.77 -25.28 3.03
CA SER A 298 19.82 -26.74 3.31
C SER A 298 20.17 -27.02 4.77
N ASP A 299 19.68 -28.14 5.34
CA ASP A 299 19.89 -28.55 6.75
C ASP A 299 21.37 -28.68 7.17
N ASP A 300 22.30 -28.66 6.20
CA ASP A 300 23.72 -28.52 6.46
C ASP A 300 24.05 -27.03 6.71
N PHE A 301 24.18 -26.68 8.00
CA PHE A 301 24.47 -25.39 8.66
C PHE A 301 25.60 -24.47 8.11
N ASP A 302 26.05 -24.63 6.87
CA ASP A 302 26.96 -23.69 6.22
C ASP A 302 26.12 -22.74 5.33
N GLU A 303 25.66 -21.62 5.90
CA GLU A 303 25.18 -20.45 5.14
C GLU A 303 26.32 -19.99 4.20
N ASP A 304 26.35 -20.54 2.99
CA ASP A 304 27.24 -20.07 1.94
C ASP A 304 26.61 -18.81 1.33
N ASP A 305 26.98 -17.64 1.87
CA ASP A 305 26.56 -16.34 1.35
C ASP A 305 26.74 -16.25 -0.19
N ASP A 306 27.77 -16.92 -0.75
CA ASP A 306 28.00 -16.97 -2.19
C ASP A 306 26.91 -17.77 -2.93
N LEU A 307 26.32 -18.78 -2.30
CA LEU A 307 25.24 -19.59 -2.89
C LEU A 307 23.94 -18.79 -2.98
N TYR A 308 23.59 -18.04 -1.92
CA TYR A 308 22.41 -17.19 -1.93
C TYR A 308 22.50 -16.13 -3.03
N GLU A 309 23.60 -15.36 -3.08
CA GLU A 309 23.78 -14.30 -4.09
C GLU A 309 23.76 -14.86 -5.53
N ARG A 310 24.33 -16.05 -5.75
CA ARG A 310 24.28 -16.73 -7.06
C ARG A 310 22.86 -17.17 -7.42
N THR A 311 22.12 -17.71 -6.46
CA THR A 311 20.74 -18.17 -6.65
C THR A 311 19.83 -16.99 -6.94
N GLU A 312 19.93 -15.92 -6.16
CA GLU A 312 19.20 -14.68 -6.37
C GLU A 312 19.48 -14.10 -7.78
N THR A 313 20.75 -14.07 -8.19
CA THR A 313 21.15 -13.62 -9.54
C THR A 313 20.55 -14.50 -10.64
N GLN A 314 20.56 -15.83 -10.45
CA GLN A 314 19.97 -16.78 -11.39
C GLN A 314 18.45 -16.59 -11.50
N LEU A 315 17.76 -16.44 -10.37
CA LEU A 315 16.32 -16.19 -10.32
C LEU A 315 15.97 -14.85 -10.97
N LYS A 316 16.69 -13.77 -10.68
CA LYS A 316 16.51 -12.46 -11.35
C LYS A 316 16.63 -12.58 -12.87
N SER A 317 17.66 -13.27 -13.36
CA SER A 317 17.83 -13.53 -14.79
C SER A 317 16.66 -14.32 -15.38
N LEU A 318 16.16 -15.32 -14.65
CA LEU A 318 15.04 -16.15 -15.05
C LEU A 318 13.75 -15.33 -15.16
N PHE A 319 13.37 -14.58 -14.13
CA PHE A 319 12.18 -13.71 -14.14
C PHE A 319 12.27 -12.62 -15.21
N ASN A 320 13.44 -12.01 -15.42
CA ASN A 320 13.64 -11.02 -16.48
C ASN A 320 13.50 -11.59 -17.90
N SER A 321 13.67 -12.91 -18.06
CA SER A 321 13.55 -13.61 -19.35
C SER A 321 12.18 -14.29 -19.56
N ALA A 322 11.30 -14.24 -18.55
CA ALA A 322 10.01 -14.90 -18.58
C ALA A 322 8.96 -14.05 -19.30
N ASP A 323 7.95 -14.71 -19.87
CA ASP A 323 6.86 -14.00 -20.55
C ASP A 323 5.91 -13.32 -19.55
N SER A 324 5.86 -13.82 -18.31
CA SER A 324 5.02 -13.32 -17.22
C SER A 324 5.61 -13.67 -15.85
N ILE A 325 5.09 -13.07 -14.77
CA ILE A 325 5.56 -13.38 -13.41
C ILE A 325 5.24 -14.83 -13.05
N MET A 326 4.06 -15.31 -13.44
CA MET A 326 3.65 -16.69 -13.21
C MET A 326 4.54 -17.68 -13.99
N ASP A 327 4.90 -17.37 -15.25
CA ASP A 327 5.86 -18.19 -16.02
C ASP A 327 7.24 -18.21 -15.35
N GLY A 328 7.71 -17.07 -14.87
CA GLY A 328 8.94 -16.96 -14.10
C GLY A 328 8.92 -17.84 -12.85
N PHE A 329 7.81 -17.81 -12.11
CA PHE A 329 7.63 -18.67 -10.94
C PHE A 329 7.62 -20.16 -11.32
N HIS A 330 6.85 -20.57 -12.33
CA HIS A 330 6.79 -21.96 -12.79
C HIS A 330 8.18 -22.50 -13.17
N ARG A 331 8.95 -21.70 -13.89
CA ARG A 331 10.33 -22.04 -14.26
C ARG A 331 11.27 -22.07 -13.05
N ALA A 332 11.03 -21.22 -12.06
CA ALA A 332 11.82 -21.21 -10.82
C ALA A 332 11.56 -22.44 -9.93
N LEU A 333 10.35 -23.03 -9.96
CA LEU A 333 10.04 -24.28 -9.24
C LEU A 333 10.93 -25.46 -9.66
N ASP A 334 11.47 -25.45 -10.88
CA ASP A 334 12.40 -26.48 -11.36
C ASP A 334 13.79 -26.37 -10.73
N LEU A 335 14.12 -25.22 -10.13
CA LEU A 335 15.38 -25.00 -9.40
C LEU A 335 15.31 -25.45 -7.94
N LEU A 336 14.11 -25.71 -7.42
CA LEU A 336 13.92 -26.12 -6.04
C LEU A 336 14.42 -27.56 -5.81
N PRO A 337 15.06 -27.83 -4.65
CA PRO A 337 15.32 -29.18 -4.16
C PRO A 337 14.03 -30.02 -4.12
N ALA A 338 14.16 -31.34 -4.28
CA ALA A 338 13.01 -32.24 -4.45
C ALA A 338 12.09 -32.31 -3.21
N ASP A 339 12.69 -32.23 -2.04
CA ASP A 339 12.11 -32.12 -0.70
C ASP A 339 11.48 -30.74 -0.42
N LYS A 340 11.89 -29.71 -1.18
CA LYS A 340 11.43 -28.33 -1.01
C LYS A 340 10.43 -27.84 -2.05
N LYS A 341 9.87 -28.75 -2.84
CA LYS A 341 8.98 -28.39 -3.93
C LYS A 341 7.64 -27.88 -3.42
N TYR A 342 7.26 -26.72 -3.93
CA TYR A 342 5.93 -26.17 -3.72
C TYR A 342 4.92 -27.00 -4.52
N SER A 343 3.76 -27.26 -3.92
CA SER A 343 2.68 -28.00 -4.56
C SER A 343 1.52 -27.07 -4.90
N LEU A 344 1.02 -27.12 -6.14
CA LEU A 344 -0.15 -26.35 -6.54
C LEU A 344 -1.38 -26.90 -5.80
N HIS A 345 -2.00 -26.04 -5.01
CA HIS A 345 -3.15 -26.40 -4.18
C HIS A 345 -4.47 -25.83 -4.73
N GLY A 346 -4.42 -24.66 -5.36
CA GLY A 346 -5.61 -24.03 -5.92
C GLY A 346 -5.29 -22.96 -6.95
N SER A 347 -6.31 -22.52 -7.67
CA SER A 347 -6.21 -21.41 -8.62
C SER A 347 -7.54 -20.67 -8.69
N THR A 348 -7.49 -19.37 -8.92
CA THR A 348 -8.67 -18.55 -9.19
C THR A 348 -8.46 -17.70 -10.44
N ASN A 349 -9.56 -17.33 -11.09
CA ASN A 349 -9.60 -16.36 -12.20
C ASN A 349 -10.39 -15.10 -11.82
N HIS A 350 -10.93 -14.99 -10.60
CA HIS A 350 -11.75 -13.88 -10.15
C HIS A 350 -11.53 -13.59 -8.65
N PRO A 351 -11.46 -12.31 -8.21
CA PRO A 351 -11.38 -11.10 -9.04
C PRO A 351 -10.06 -10.99 -9.81
N TRP A 352 -9.04 -11.73 -9.38
CA TRP A 352 -7.72 -11.76 -10.00
C TRP A 352 -7.38 -13.18 -10.44
N LYS A 353 -6.63 -13.30 -11.55
CA LYS A 353 -5.99 -14.56 -11.91
C LYS A 353 -4.80 -14.80 -10.99
N GLY A 354 -4.78 -15.95 -10.32
CA GLY A 354 -3.66 -16.34 -9.48
C GLY A 354 -3.71 -17.80 -9.08
N GLU A 355 -2.56 -18.28 -8.62
CA GLU A 355 -2.34 -19.65 -8.18
C GLU A 355 -1.89 -19.67 -6.73
N ILE A 356 -2.30 -20.70 -6.01
CA ILE A 356 -2.06 -20.90 -4.60
C ILE A 356 -1.25 -22.16 -4.46
N TYR A 357 -0.05 -22.01 -3.94
CA TYR A 357 0.90 -23.07 -3.69
C TYR A 357 1.04 -23.31 -2.20
N LEU A 358 1.43 -24.52 -1.83
CA LEU A 358 1.88 -24.86 -0.49
C LEU A 358 3.37 -25.19 -0.52
N SER A 359 4.14 -24.53 0.33
CA SER A 359 5.48 -24.97 0.68
C SER A 359 5.41 -26.34 1.39
N PRO A 360 6.51 -27.11 1.44
CA PRO A 360 6.56 -28.34 2.23
C PRO A 360 6.24 -28.06 3.71
N PRO A 361 5.76 -29.06 4.48
CA PRO A 361 5.66 -28.90 5.93
C PRO A 361 7.06 -28.62 6.51
N TYR A 362 7.13 -27.80 7.54
CA TYR A 362 8.34 -27.70 8.35
C TYR A 362 8.55 -29.05 9.03
N ASP A 363 9.76 -29.61 8.97
CA ASP A 363 10.09 -30.80 9.74
C ASP A 363 10.06 -30.42 11.22
N GLU A 364 9.02 -30.83 11.95
CA GLU A 364 8.85 -30.58 13.39
C GLU A 364 9.81 -31.43 14.26
N ASP A 365 10.72 -32.19 13.66
CA ASP A 365 11.37 -33.35 14.28
C ASP A 365 12.68 -33.05 15.05
N GLU A 366 13.08 -31.80 15.30
CA GLU A 366 14.34 -31.50 16.03
C GLU A 366 14.19 -30.93 17.45
N ASP A 367 12.98 -30.63 17.95
CA ASP A 367 12.80 -29.99 19.26
C ASP A 367 12.29 -30.91 20.39
N GLU A 368 12.11 -32.22 20.16
CA GLU A 368 11.67 -33.17 21.22
C GLU A 368 12.82 -33.82 22.04
N ASP A 369 14.08 -33.45 21.81
CA ASP A 369 15.22 -33.98 22.58
C ASP A 369 16.00 -32.87 23.33
N TYR A 370 15.35 -32.18 24.29
CA TYR A 370 16.04 -31.40 25.34
C TYR A 370 15.46 -31.54 26.75
#